data_AF-A0A925EWE8-F1
#
_entry.id   AF-A0A925EWE8-F1
#
_cell.length_a   1.000
_cell.length_b   1.000
_cell.length_c   1.000
_cell.angle_alpha   90.00
_cell.angle_beta   90.00
_cell.angle_gamma   90.00
#
_symmetry.space_group_name_H-M   'P 1'
#
loop_
_entity.id
_entity.type
_entity.pdbx_description
1 polymer ?
#
loop_
_entity_poly.entity_id
_entity_poly.type
_entity_poly.pdbx_seq_one_letter_code
_entity_poly.pdbx_strand_id
1 'polypeptide(L)'
;MANFYDLKHYIAHYINKGRCLVSEKGKLVTYSERVYDRRGNYSESFNHFVDRLLESGEFFNLYIEGDGYSFAELIHSRFDLEYCVRCKEPIPVPTATALSAPASYLCPEAEAAKSEPQPSEELASS
;
A
#
# COMPACT_ATOMS: atom_id res chain seq x y z
N MET A 1 -7.46 -5.16 -12.53
CA MET A 1 -7.29 -6.32 -11.65
C MET A 1 -5.81 -6.42 -11.31
N ALA A 2 -5.45 -6.29 -10.05
CA ALA A 2 -4.04 -6.40 -9.64
C ALA A 2 -3.52 -7.83 -9.86
N ASN A 3 -2.37 -7.96 -10.52
CA ASN A 3 -1.69 -9.24 -10.62
C ASN A 3 -0.86 -9.50 -9.35
N PHE A 4 -0.41 -10.74 -9.15
CA PHE A 4 0.45 -11.09 -8.04
C PHE A 4 1.73 -10.23 -7.97
N TYR A 5 2.25 -9.79 -9.12
CA TYR A 5 3.41 -8.90 -9.16
C TYR A 5 3.12 -7.53 -8.53
N ASP A 6 1.95 -6.95 -8.83
CA ASP A 6 1.52 -5.66 -8.28
C ASP A 6 1.30 -5.79 -6.78
N LEU A 7 0.67 -6.88 -6.33
CA LEU A 7 0.48 -7.15 -4.91
C LEU A 7 1.81 -7.37 -4.18
N LYS A 8 2.76 -8.07 -4.80
CA LYS A 8 4.09 -8.25 -4.23
C LYS A 8 4.83 -6.91 -4.10
N HIS A 9 4.70 -6.03 -5.09
CA HIS A 9 5.28 -4.69 -5.04
C HIS A 9 4.62 -3.83 -3.96
N TYR A 10 3.30 -3.92 -3.84
CA TYR A 10 2.51 -3.30 -2.78
C TYR A 10 3.02 -3.70 -1.38
N ILE A 11 3.11 -5.01 -1.14
CA ILE A 11 3.63 -5.57 0.12
C ILE A 11 5.06 -5.11 0.38
N ALA A 12 5.93 -5.17 -0.64
CA ALA A 12 7.32 -4.75 -0.54
C ALA A 12 7.44 -3.28 -0.10
N HIS A 13 6.66 -2.38 -0.72
CA HIS A 13 6.68 -0.95 -0.42
C HIS A 13 6.30 -0.67 1.04
N TYR A 14 5.21 -1.25 1.53
CA TYR A 14 4.73 -1.01 2.89
C TYR A 14 5.61 -1.64 3.96
N ILE A 15 6.13 -2.85 3.73
CA ILE A 15 7.10 -3.47 4.63
C ILE A 15 8.38 -2.64 4.68
N ASN A 16 8.84 -2.10 3.55
CA ASN A 16 10.02 -1.24 3.51
C ASN A 16 9.80 0.11 4.23
N LYS A 17 8.55 0.58 4.32
CA LYS A 17 8.14 1.71 5.18
C LYS A 17 8.03 1.34 6.68
N GLY A 18 8.22 0.07 7.04
CA GLY A 18 8.12 -0.42 8.41
C GLY A 18 6.72 -0.86 8.83
N ARG A 19 5.77 -1.01 7.89
CA ARG A 19 4.45 -1.56 8.18
C ARG A 19 4.51 -3.08 8.32
N CYS A 20 3.61 -3.61 9.14
CA CYS A 20 3.43 -5.05 9.31
C CYS A 20 2.22 -5.55 8.51
N LEU A 21 2.19 -6.85 8.25
CA LEU A 21 0.97 -7.50 7.76
C LEU A 21 0.14 -7.93 8.97
N VAL A 22 -1.17 -7.81 8.85
CA VAL A 22 -2.11 -8.16 9.92
C VAL A 22 -3.15 -9.12 9.34
N SER A 23 -3.49 -10.17 10.07
CA SER A 23 -4.62 -11.02 9.73
C SER A 23 -5.92 -10.50 10.34
N GLU A 24 -7.07 -10.93 9.82
CA GLU A 24 -8.38 -10.65 10.44
C GLU A 24 -8.46 -11.08 11.91
N LYS A 25 -7.66 -12.08 12.32
CA LYS A 25 -7.56 -12.56 13.71
C LYS A 25 -6.65 -11.68 14.58
N GLY A 26 -6.17 -10.55 14.06
CA GLY A 26 -5.24 -9.64 14.75
C GLY A 26 -3.82 -10.18 14.87
N LYS A 27 -3.45 -11.22 14.12
CA LYS A 27 -2.09 -11.77 14.15
C LYS A 27 -1.18 -10.87 13.32
N LEU A 28 -0.20 -10.27 13.99
CA LEU A 28 0.86 -9.52 13.35
C LEU A 28 1.87 -10.46 12.70
N VAL A 29 2.18 -10.20 11.44
CA VAL A 29 3.24 -10.84 10.69
C VAL A 29 4.26 -9.78 10.32
N THR A 30 5.39 -9.84 11.00
CA THR A 30 6.49 -8.89 10.86
C THR A 30 7.58 -9.46 9.96
N TYR A 31 8.14 -8.63 9.08
CA TYR A 31 9.35 -8.95 8.32
C TYR A 31 10.42 -7.91 8.64
N SER A 32 11.54 -8.35 9.21
CA SER A 32 12.60 -7.49 9.73
C SER A 32 13.86 -7.45 8.86
N GLU A 33 13.89 -8.22 7.78
CA GLU A 33 15.02 -8.26 6.86
C GLU A 33 14.88 -7.20 5.76
N ARG A 34 15.90 -7.09 4.90
CA ARG A 34 15.87 -6.14 3.78
C ARG A 34 14.95 -6.65 2.69
N VAL A 35 13.96 -5.85 2.31
CA VAL A 35 13.06 -6.14 1.19
C VAL A 35 13.82 -6.14 -0.15
N TYR A 36 14.76 -5.21 -0.32
CA TYR A 36 15.54 -5.05 -1.55
C TYR A 36 17.02 -5.42 -1.35
N ASP A 37 17.61 -6.04 -2.36
CA ASP A 37 19.04 -6.32 -2.43
C ASP A 37 19.84 -5.04 -2.78
N ARG A 38 21.17 -5.17 -2.85
CA ARG A 38 22.04 -4.02 -3.21
C ARG A 38 21.85 -3.55 -4.66
N ARG A 39 21.15 -4.30 -5.50
CA ARG A 39 20.93 -4.01 -6.92
C ARG A 39 19.52 -3.46 -7.19
N GLY A 40 18.68 -3.31 -6.16
CA GLY A 40 17.31 -2.83 -6.26
C GLY A 40 16.28 -3.90 -6.64
N ASN A 41 16.65 -5.17 -6.64
CA ASN A 41 15.75 -6.31 -6.83
C ASN A 41 15.20 -6.79 -5.48
N TYR A 42 14.12 -7.55 -5.49
CA TYR A 42 13.63 -8.23 -4.30
C TYR A 42 14.69 -9.18 -3.74
N SER A 43 14.96 -9.07 -2.45
CA SER A 43 15.88 -9.97 -1.76
C SER A 43 15.34 -11.41 -1.79
N GLU A 44 16.25 -12.38 -1.74
CA GLU A 44 15.89 -13.80 -1.71
C GLU A 44 15.04 -14.13 -0.47
N SER A 45 15.37 -13.55 0.69
CA SER A 45 14.59 -13.76 1.90
C SER A 45 13.21 -13.11 1.84
N PHE A 46 13.05 -11.99 1.14
CA PHE A 46 11.73 -11.41 0.89
C PHE A 46 10.90 -12.31 -0.04
N ASN A 47 11.51 -12.84 -1.10
CA ASN A 47 10.83 -13.80 -1.98
C ASN A 47 10.35 -15.03 -1.19
N HIS A 48 11.23 -15.66 -0.41
CA HIS A 48 10.86 -16.78 0.45
C HIS A 48 9.81 -16.43 1.50
N PHE A 49 9.83 -15.21 2.03
CA PHE A 49 8.79 -14.75 2.95
C PHE A 49 7.42 -14.72 2.25
N VAL A 50 7.33 -14.09 1.08
CA VAL A 50 6.09 -14.02 0.31
C VAL A 50 5.60 -15.41 -0.12
N ASP A 51 6.51 -16.29 -0.56
CA ASP A 51 6.16 -17.66 -0.95
C ASP A 51 5.58 -18.45 0.24
N ARG A 52 6.21 -18.36 1.43
CA ARG A 52 5.67 -19.00 2.64
C ARG A 52 4.29 -18.44 3.04
N LEU A 53 4.06 -17.15 2.82
CA LEU A 53 2.74 -16.57 3.08
C LEU A 53 1.70 -17.15 2.13
N LEU A 54 2.01 -17.24 0.84
CA LEU A 54 1.12 -17.87 -0.16
C LEU A 54 0.80 -19.32 0.22
N GLU A 55 1.81 -20.10 0.61
CA GLU A 55 1.65 -21.50 1.03
C GLU A 55 0.81 -21.66 2.29
N SER A 56 0.77 -20.66 3.16
CA SER A 56 0.04 -20.71 4.43
C SER A 56 -1.49 -20.74 4.28
N GLY A 57 -2.03 -20.40 3.09
CA GLY A 57 -3.46 -20.32 2.83
C GLY A 57 -4.17 -19.11 3.47
N GLU A 58 -3.58 -18.48 4.47
CA GLU A 58 -4.13 -17.28 5.12
C GLU A 58 -3.79 -15.99 4.34
N PHE A 59 -2.96 -16.07 3.29
CA PHE A 59 -2.47 -14.92 2.50
C PHE A 59 -3.57 -13.95 2.09
N PHE A 60 -4.68 -14.49 1.58
CA PHE A 60 -5.80 -13.69 1.09
C PHE A 60 -6.50 -12.89 2.21
N ASN A 61 -6.41 -13.36 3.45
CA ASN A 61 -7.01 -12.72 4.63
C ASN A 61 -6.03 -11.77 5.36
N LEU A 62 -4.84 -11.56 4.80
CA LEU A 62 -3.89 -10.58 5.29
C LEU A 62 -4.16 -9.21 4.68
N TYR A 63 -3.83 -8.16 5.42
CA TYR A 63 -3.86 -6.76 4.98
C TYR A 63 -2.66 -6.00 5.55
N ILE A 64 -2.35 -4.85 4.96
CA ILE A 64 -1.34 -3.93 5.51
C ILE A 64 -1.90 -3.24 6.75
N GLU A 65 -1.10 -3.15 7.80
CA GLU A 65 -1.44 -2.37 8.99
C GLU A 65 -1.81 -0.92 8.63
N GLY A 66 -3.05 -0.53 8.95
CA GLY A 66 -3.57 0.83 8.76
C GLY A 66 -4.23 1.11 7.41
N ASP A 67 -4.18 0.19 6.46
CA ASP A 67 -4.77 0.33 5.12
C ASP A 67 -6.20 -0.23 5.06
N GLY A 68 -6.46 -1.34 5.76
CA GLY A 68 -7.80 -1.91 5.91
C GLY A 68 -8.32 -2.72 4.73
N TYR A 69 -7.56 -2.86 3.63
CA TYR A 69 -7.92 -3.71 2.49
C TYR A 69 -7.23 -5.07 2.56
N SER A 70 -8.03 -6.15 2.52
CA SER A 70 -7.48 -7.50 2.44
C SER A 70 -6.87 -7.79 1.07
N PHE A 71 -5.86 -8.65 1.02
CA PHE A 71 -5.24 -9.08 -0.24
C PHE A 71 -6.26 -9.80 -1.15
N ALA A 72 -7.26 -10.46 -0.57
CA ALA A 72 -8.41 -10.97 -1.30
C ALA A 72 -9.12 -9.85 -2.08
N GLU A 73 -9.45 -8.74 -1.44
CA GLU A 73 -10.17 -7.62 -2.07
C GLU A 73 -9.36 -6.97 -3.20
N LEU A 74 -8.04 -6.86 -3.01
CA LEU A 74 -7.12 -6.34 -4.02
C LEU A 74 -7.04 -7.24 -5.26
N ILE A 75 -7.04 -8.57 -5.07
CA ILE A 75 -6.95 -9.54 -6.16
C ILE A 75 -8.29 -9.72 -6.89
N HIS A 76 -9.44 -9.68 -6.18
CA HIS A 76 -10.76 -10.01 -6.74
C HIS A 76 -11.41 -8.86 -7.55
N SER A 77 -10.63 -8.02 -8.23
CA SER A 77 -11.09 -6.98 -9.18
C SER A 77 -11.96 -5.86 -8.62
N ARG A 78 -12.09 -5.72 -7.30
CA ARG A 78 -12.77 -4.56 -6.70
C ARG A 78 -11.88 -3.31 -6.69
N PHE A 79 -10.58 -3.53 -6.68
CA PHE A 79 -9.57 -2.49 -6.68
C PHE A 79 -8.52 -2.73 -7.76
N ASP A 80 -8.04 -1.64 -8.34
CA ASP A 80 -6.79 -1.59 -9.09
C ASP A 80 -5.69 -1.03 -8.19
N LEU A 81 -4.45 -1.50 -8.38
CA LEU A 81 -3.29 -0.92 -7.70
C LEU A 81 -2.71 0.16 -8.61
N GLU A 82 -3.02 1.41 -8.31
CA GLU A 82 -2.52 2.58 -9.01
C GLU A 82 -1.42 3.26 -8.21
N TYR A 83 -0.70 4.19 -8.84
CA TYR A 83 0.38 4.92 -8.17
C TYR A 83 -0.04 6.34 -7.81
N CYS A 84 0.17 6.72 -6.56
CA CYS A 84 -0.03 8.08 -6.10
C CYS A 84 0.76 9.06 -6.97
N VAL A 85 0.10 10.08 -7.51
CA VAL A 85 0.73 11.05 -8.41
C VAL A 85 1.84 11.86 -7.75
N ARG A 86 1.80 12.00 -6.41
CA ARG A 86 2.73 12.82 -5.62
C ARG A 86 3.98 12.05 -5.19
N CYS A 87 3.81 10.87 -4.61
CA CYS A 87 4.90 10.10 -4.00
C CYS A 87 5.17 8.75 -4.68
N LYS A 88 4.42 8.41 -5.74
CA LYS A 88 4.52 7.12 -6.45
C LYS A 88 4.29 5.91 -5.55
N GLU A 89 3.59 6.08 -4.44
CA GLU A 89 3.15 4.99 -3.58
C GLU A 89 2.07 4.16 -4.27
N PRO A 90 2.20 2.82 -4.31
CA PRO A 90 1.11 1.98 -4.79
C PRO A 90 -0.06 2.06 -3.82
N ILE A 91 -1.24 2.38 -4.33
CA ILE A 91 -2.47 2.57 -3.56
C ILE A 91 -3.63 1.79 -4.19
N PRO A 92 -4.50 1.19 -3.36
CA PRO A 92 -5.71 0.57 -3.86
C PRO A 92 -6.71 1.65 -4.28
N VAL A 93 -7.13 1.61 -5.53
CA VAL A 93 -8.17 2.49 -6.07
C VAL A 93 -9.35 1.65 -6.53
N PRO A 94 -10.60 2.05 -6.25
CA PRO A 94 -11.75 1.32 -6.73
C PRO A 94 -11.70 1.20 -8.26
N THR A 95 -11.88 0.00 -8.79
CA THR A 95 -11.90 -0.23 -10.25
C THR A 95 -12.94 0.69 -10.88
N ALA A 96 -12.48 1.71 -11.62
CA ALA A 96 -13.36 2.75 -12.10
C ALA A 96 -14.14 2.26 -13.33
N THR A 97 -15.44 2.55 -13.39
CA THR A 97 -16.24 2.30 -14.61
C THR A 97 -15.81 3.28 -15.71
N ALA A 98 -16.06 2.91 -16.97
CA ALA A 98 -15.57 3.58 -18.19
C ALA A 98 -15.95 5.08 -18.37
N LEU A 99 -16.61 5.70 -17.39
CA LEU A 99 -17.03 7.11 -17.39
C LEU A 99 -16.24 7.98 -16.38
N SER A 100 -15.18 7.45 -15.77
CA SER A 100 -14.35 8.19 -14.82
C SER A 100 -13.32 9.08 -15.55
N ALA A 101 -13.25 10.35 -15.13
CA ALA A 101 -12.20 11.28 -15.54
C ALA A 101 -10.80 10.72 -15.21
N PRO A 102 -9.71 11.15 -15.89
CA PRO A 102 -8.35 10.72 -15.56
C PRO A 102 -8.06 11.02 -14.08
N ALA A 103 -8.11 9.97 -13.27
CA ALA A 103 -8.11 10.12 -11.83
C ALA A 103 -6.68 10.33 -11.34
N SER A 104 -6.42 11.51 -10.80
CA SER A 104 -5.18 11.82 -10.10
C SER A 104 -5.28 11.28 -8.69
N TYR A 105 -4.97 10.00 -8.51
CA TYR A 105 -5.08 9.35 -7.20
C TYR A 105 -3.96 9.82 -6.26
N LEU A 106 -4.33 10.10 -5.02
CA LEU A 106 -3.42 10.49 -3.94
C LEU A 106 -3.48 9.44 -2.84
N CYS A 107 -2.35 9.18 -2.20
CA CYS A 107 -2.32 8.32 -1.03
C CYS A 107 -2.92 9.06 0.19
N PRO A 108 -3.39 8.32 1.22
CA PRO A 108 -4.00 8.92 2.42
C PRO A 108 -3.11 9.97 3.09
N GLU A 109 -1.79 9.75 3.13
CA GLU A 109 -0.82 10.72 3.65
C GLU A 109 -0.81 12.02 2.82
N ALA A 110 -0.89 11.91 1.50
CA ALA A 110 -0.91 13.06 0.59
C ALA A 110 -2.26 13.80 0.62
N GLU A 111 -3.36 13.10 0.88
CA GLU A 111 -4.69 13.71 1.11
C GLU A 111 -4.76 14.43 2.45
N ALA A 112 -4.21 13.84 3.52
CA ALA A 112 -4.14 14.49 4.83
C ALA A 112 -3.37 15.82 4.76
N ALA A 113 -2.25 15.85 4.02
CA ALA A 113 -1.45 17.07 3.82
C ALA A 113 -2.13 18.16 2.98
N LYS A 114 -3.23 17.88 2.27
CA LYS A 114 -4.04 18.94 1.63
C LYS A 114 -4.98 19.64 2.62
N SER A 115 -5.23 19.01 3.76
CA SER A 115 -6.22 19.45 4.74
C SER A 115 -5.62 20.35 5.84
N GLU A 116 -4.31 20.64 5.79
CA GLU A 116 -3.70 21.61 6.71
C GLU A 116 -4.22 23.02 6.40
N PRO A 117 -4.95 23.68 7.34
CA PRO A 117 -5.33 25.07 7.17
C PRO A 117 -4.07 25.93 7.19
N GLN A 118 -3.89 26.76 6.16
CA GLN A 118 -2.85 27.78 6.13
C GLN A 118 -2.91 28.61 7.44
N PRO A 119 -1.77 28.85 8.13
CA PRO A 119 -1.77 29.79 9.23
C PRO A 119 -2.15 31.16 8.66
N SER A 120 -3.24 31.71 9.19
CA SER A 120 -3.69 33.05 8.88
C SER A 120 -2.54 34.01 9.22
N GLU A 121 -1.99 34.69 8.21
CA GLU A 121 -1.15 35.87 8.44
C GLU A 121 -2.04 36.91 9.13
N GLU A 122 -2.00 36.91 10.47
CA GLU A 122 -2.59 37.95 11.29
C GLU A 122 -1.83 39.24 11.02
N LEU A 123 -2.58 40.27 10.60
CA LEU A 123 -2.09 41.59 10.28
C LEU A 123 -1.23 42.15 11.41
N ALA A 124 0.05 42.39 11.13
CA ALA A 124 0.83 43.35 11.89
C ALA A 124 0.25 44.75 11.65
N SER A 125 -0.55 45.22 12.61
CA SER A 125 -0.86 46.64 12.81
C SER A 125 -0.66 46.96 14.28
N SER A 126 0.50 47.52 14.61
CA SER A 126 0.74 48.41 15.74
C SER A 126 2.05 49.15 15.53
#